data_AF-A0A9W5TAG5-F1
#
_entry.id   AF-A0A9W5TAG5-F1
#
_cell.length_a   1.000
_cell.length_b   1.000
_cell.length_c   1.000
_cell.angle_alpha   90.00
_cell.angle_beta   90.00
_cell.angle_gamma   90.00
#
_symmetry.space_group_name_H-M   'P 1'
#
loop_
_entity.id
_entity.type
_entity.pdbx_description
1 polymer ?
#
loop_
_entity_poly.entity_id
_entity_poly.type
_entity_poly.pdbx_seq_one_letter_code
_entity_poly.pdbx_strand_id
1 'polypeptide(L)'
;MYAHWNHLLGSTALVFLVIFALAECVELGSTTGVDTPAASLKVRRIRFERGQVYSEIGEVDRAFAFRTSDLQLKLTPDTLDILAKFKFDGTIAVQGVTSGDVKQWVLWEQDLFEAKKSDVWMPGDTSTCGRSGDYFLGGPCKLSKGRVNRFYLKLPPHSEIRVTGRVHFFDQWEGESLNIKADGATVWSQSHNWCPSVSNTECIKYGIDSCGQEYPDRLSVHYDISLPHKSDTLALEFNSTLEAEPCQASWGIDDVALFLR
;
A
#
# COMPACT_ATOMS: atom_id res chain seq x y z
N MET A 1 54.49 -14.90 -11.25
CA MET A 1 55.90 -15.23 -10.98
C MET A 1 56.73 -14.20 -11.74
N TYR A 2 57.35 -13.27 -11.00
CA TYR A 2 58.39 -12.27 -11.34
C TYR A 2 58.32 -11.54 -12.72
N ALA A 3 58.06 -10.23 -12.80
CA ALA A 3 58.94 -9.09 -12.43
C ALA A 3 60.30 -9.14 -13.15
N HIS A 4 60.89 -8.11 -13.76
CA HIS A 4 60.73 -6.65 -13.76
C HIS A 4 61.83 -6.10 -14.74
N TRP A 5 61.95 -4.76 -14.81
CA TRP A 5 63.14 -3.92 -15.16
C TRP A 5 63.16 -3.32 -16.58
N ASN A 6 62.94 -2.01 -16.77
CA ASN A 6 63.70 -0.80 -16.37
C ASN A 6 64.79 -0.42 -17.39
N HIS A 7 64.74 0.80 -17.95
CA HIS A 7 65.65 1.93 -17.67
C HIS A 7 65.74 2.96 -18.81
N LEU A 8 65.69 4.23 -18.39
CA LEU A 8 66.47 5.42 -18.79
C LEU A 8 66.82 5.70 -20.27
N LEU A 9 66.61 6.97 -20.64
CA LEU A 9 67.52 7.90 -21.33
C LEU A 9 66.83 9.29 -21.21
N GLY A 10 67.38 10.41 -20.72
CA GLY A 10 68.76 10.90 -20.70
C GLY A 10 68.98 11.88 -21.86
N SER A 11 68.77 13.20 -21.66
CA SER A 11 69.32 14.21 -22.59
C SER A 11 69.46 15.61 -21.97
N THR A 12 70.73 15.97 -21.71
CA THR A 12 71.44 17.22 -22.07
C THR A 12 70.91 18.62 -21.72
N ALA A 13 71.67 19.23 -20.81
CA ALA A 13 71.93 20.63 -20.45
C ALA A 13 71.69 21.76 -21.47
N LEU A 14 71.28 22.93 -20.96
CA LEU A 14 71.89 24.23 -21.31
C LEU A 14 71.70 25.26 -20.18
N VAL A 15 72.81 25.88 -19.77
CA VAL A 15 72.91 26.95 -18.78
C VAL A 15 72.82 28.29 -19.53
N PHE A 16 71.96 29.20 -19.09
CA PHE A 16 72.11 30.64 -19.36
C PHE A 16 71.72 31.46 -18.14
N LEU A 17 72.63 32.36 -17.78
CA LEU A 17 72.65 33.20 -16.60
C LEU A 17 72.14 34.58 -17.03
N VAL A 18 71.03 35.07 -16.45
CA VAL A 18 70.64 36.48 -16.57
C VAL A 18 70.08 36.95 -15.23
N ILE A 19 70.82 37.89 -14.63
CA ILE A 19 70.44 38.69 -13.46
C ILE A 19 69.43 39.73 -13.93
N PHE A 20 68.25 39.83 -13.29
CA PHE A 20 67.40 41.02 -13.38
C PHE A 20 66.90 41.45 -12.01
N ALA A 21 67.08 42.75 -11.78
CA ALA A 21 66.85 43.46 -10.54
C ALA A 21 65.36 43.71 -10.26
N LEU A 22 65.09 43.97 -8.98
CA LEU A 22 63.83 44.38 -8.37
C LEU A 22 63.09 45.47 -9.16
N ALA A 23 61.79 45.24 -9.36
CA ALA A 23 60.79 46.29 -9.49
C ALA A 23 59.50 45.80 -8.83
N GLU A 24 59.22 46.29 -7.62
CA GLU A 24 57.87 46.29 -7.06
C GLU A 24 57.00 47.16 -7.97
N CYS A 25 56.15 46.53 -8.78
CA CYS A 25 55.08 47.22 -9.48
C CYS A 25 53.79 46.94 -8.70
N VAL A 26 53.32 47.97 -7.98
CA VAL A 26 51.99 48.03 -7.39
C VAL A 26 50.98 48.03 -8.53
N GLU A 27 50.29 46.91 -8.75
CA GLU A 27 49.07 46.90 -9.56
C GLU A 27 47.87 47.26 -8.70
N LEU A 28 47.40 48.50 -8.87
CA LEU A 28 46.07 48.96 -8.49
C LEU A 28 45.03 48.25 -9.39
N GLY A 29 44.64 47.04 -9.00
CA GLY A 29 43.48 46.34 -9.52
C GLY A 29 42.19 46.83 -8.85
N SER A 30 41.25 47.32 -9.66
CA SER A 30 39.99 47.95 -9.28
C SER A 30 39.15 47.16 -8.27
N THR A 31 38.90 47.74 -7.10
CA THR A 31 37.85 47.31 -6.17
C THR A 31 36.53 48.04 -6.44
N THR A 32 35.71 47.55 -7.37
CA THR A 32 34.24 47.76 -7.30
C THR A 32 33.47 46.61 -7.95
N GLY A 33 33.74 45.39 -7.52
CA GLY A 33 32.70 44.37 -7.47
C GLY A 33 31.98 44.55 -6.15
N VAL A 34 30.97 45.43 -6.09
CA VAL A 34 30.00 45.38 -5.00
C VAL A 34 29.21 44.10 -5.25
N ASP A 35 29.71 43.00 -4.67
CA ASP A 35 28.97 41.77 -4.52
C ASP A 35 27.78 42.11 -3.62
N THR A 36 26.72 42.61 -4.26
CA THR A 36 25.54 43.06 -3.56
C THR A 36 24.86 41.77 -3.13
N PRO A 37 24.86 41.40 -1.84
CA PRO A 37 24.15 40.21 -1.42
C PRO A 37 22.72 40.35 -1.92
N ALA A 38 22.22 39.34 -2.65
CA ALA A 38 20.86 39.34 -3.15
C ALA A 38 19.94 39.77 -2.00
N ALA A 39 19.12 40.80 -2.24
CA ALA A 39 18.24 41.36 -1.22
C ALA A 39 17.43 40.21 -0.62
N SER A 40 17.69 39.88 0.65
CA SER A 40 17.05 38.76 1.34
C SER A 40 16.35 39.30 2.57
N LEU A 41 15.03 39.12 2.62
CA LEU A 41 14.22 39.43 3.78
C LEU A 41 14.21 38.20 4.70
N LYS A 42 15.04 38.22 5.75
CA LYS A 42 15.07 37.17 6.76
C LYS A 42 14.04 37.47 7.86
N VAL A 43 12.82 36.96 7.69
CA VAL A 43 11.78 37.07 8.72
C VAL A 43 11.78 35.81 9.57
N ARG A 44 12.19 35.92 10.84
CA ARG A 44 12.17 34.79 11.78
C ARG A 44 10.75 34.38 12.16
N ARG A 45 9.90 35.37 12.41
CA ARG A 45 8.52 35.17 12.89
C ARG A 45 7.64 36.33 12.46
N ILE A 46 6.49 36.01 11.89
CA ILE A 46 5.37 36.93 11.64
C ILE A 46 4.21 36.45 12.50
N ARG A 47 3.75 37.30 13.43
CA ARG A 47 2.65 36.97 14.35
C ARG A 47 1.55 38.01 14.27
N PHE A 48 0.31 37.54 14.14
CA PHE A 48 -0.91 38.34 14.18
C PHE A 48 -1.69 37.98 15.44
N GLU A 49 -1.88 38.95 16.33
CA GLU A 49 -2.56 38.75 17.62
C GLU A 49 -3.95 39.37 17.59
N ARG A 50 -4.93 38.66 18.17
CA ARG A 50 -6.34 39.06 18.30
C ARG A 50 -6.85 38.65 19.68
N GLY A 51 -6.63 39.49 20.68
CA GLY A 51 -6.93 39.14 22.08
C GLY A 51 -6.00 38.05 22.60
N GLN A 52 -6.57 36.92 23.06
CA GLN A 52 -5.81 35.74 23.52
C GLN A 52 -5.45 34.77 22.38
N VAL A 53 -5.91 35.04 21.15
CA VAL A 53 -5.68 34.18 19.98
C VAL A 53 -4.58 34.74 19.11
N TYR A 54 -3.80 33.87 18.46
CA TYR A 54 -2.77 34.28 17.51
C TYR A 54 -2.77 33.40 16.26
N SER A 55 -2.21 33.94 15.19
CA SER A 55 -1.74 33.19 14.03
C SER A 55 -0.29 33.57 13.78
N GLU A 56 0.57 32.59 13.58
CA GLU A 56 2.01 32.77 13.45
C GLU A 56 2.53 31.96 12.26
N ILE A 57 3.37 32.60 11.45
CA ILE A 57 4.19 31.98 10.41
C ILE A 57 5.64 32.24 10.78
N GLY A 58 6.45 31.19 10.83
CA GLY A 58 7.86 31.39 11.14
C GLY A 58 8.66 30.10 11.15
N GLU A 59 9.93 30.25 11.50
CA GLU A 59 10.84 29.13 11.66
C GLU A 59 10.98 28.78 13.14
N VAL A 60 10.72 27.52 13.51
CA VAL A 60 10.93 27.00 14.87
C VAL A 60 11.62 25.64 14.78
N ASP A 61 12.72 25.48 15.53
CA ASP A 61 13.51 24.24 15.55
C ASP A 61 13.90 23.76 14.14
N ARG A 62 14.34 24.70 13.28
CA ARG A 62 14.69 24.49 11.85
C ARG A 62 13.55 23.96 10.98
N ALA A 63 12.31 24.16 11.42
CA ALA A 63 11.12 23.78 10.67
C ALA A 63 10.30 25.01 10.31
N PHE A 64 9.76 25.02 9.10
CA PHE A 64 8.78 26.00 8.70
C PHE A 64 7.45 25.66 9.37
N ALA A 65 6.93 26.55 10.20
CA ALA A 65 5.76 26.30 11.01
C ALA A 65 4.64 27.31 10.74
N PHE A 66 3.43 26.78 10.61
CA PHE A 66 2.18 27.54 10.73
C PHE A 66 1.55 27.20 12.08
N ARG A 67 1.36 28.20 12.92
CA ARG A 67 0.81 28.03 14.27
C ARG A 67 -0.41 28.90 14.48
N THR A 68 -1.42 28.34 15.10
CA THR A 68 -2.49 29.11 15.76
C THR A 68 -2.53 28.72 17.24
N SER A 69 -3.46 29.28 18.00
CA SER A 69 -3.76 28.80 19.35
C SER A 69 -4.05 27.29 19.41
N ASP A 70 -4.58 26.70 18.33
CA ASP A 70 -5.17 25.36 18.33
C ASP A 70 -4.62 24.43 17.23
N LEU A 71 -3.70 24.92 16.39
CA LEU A 71 -3.17 24.20 15.22
C LEU A 71 -1.66 24.39 15.12
N GLN A 72 -0.93 23.30 14.93
CA GLN A 72 0.46 23.35 14.50
C GLN A 72 0.64 22.50 13.25
N LEU A 73 1.08 23.15 12.18
CA LEU A 73 1.63 22.49 11.01
C LEU A 73 3.13 22.75 11.02
N LYS A 74 3.94 21.71 10.90
CA LYS A 74 5.39 21.80 10.90
C LYS A 74 5.93 21.07 9.67
N LEU A 75 6.65 21.80 8.83
CA LEU A 75 7.35 21.27 7.67
C LEU A 75 8.85 21.30 7.95
N THR A 76 9.48 20.14 7.90
CA THR A 76 10.93 19.99 7.80
C THR A 76 11.27 19.55 6.37
N PRO A 77 12.55 19.50 5.98
CA PRO A 77 12.94 18.89 4.71
C PRO A 77 12.48 17.43 4.55
N ASP A 78 12.25 16.74 5.67
CA ASP A 78 11.99 15.29 5.69
C ASP A 78 10.57 14.92 6.15
N THR A 79 9.87 15.83 6.84
CA THR A 79 8.59 15.56 7.50
C THR A 79 7.56 16.67 7.32
N LEU A 80 6.29 16.27 7.22
CA LEU A 80 5.12 17.13 7.39
C LEU A 80 4.35 16.66 8.63
N ASP A 81 4.51 17.36 9.74
CA ASP A 81 3.79 17.07 10.98
C ASP A 81 2.50 17.90 11.03
N ILE A 82 1.36 17.21 11.12
CA ILE A 82 0.03 17.81 11.23
C ILE A 82 -0.55 17.44 12.60
N LEU A 83 -0.46 18.38 13.55
CA LEU A 83 -0.83 18.12 14.95
C LEU A 83 -2.24 18.63 15.29
N ALA A 84 -3.20 18.47 14.36
CA ALA A 84 -4.59 18.88 14.58
C ALA A 84 -5.57 18.20 13.61
N LYS A 85 -6.86 18.53 13.76
CA LYS A 85 -7.91 18.18 12.79
C LYS A 85 -7.62 18.82 11.44
N PHE A 86 -7.25 18.01 10.46
CA PHE A 86 -6.95 18.42 9.10
C PHE A 86 -8.16 18.19 8.20
N LYS A 87 -8.56 19.23 7.46
CA LYS A 87 -9.52 19.10 6.36
C LYS A 87 -8.76 19.41 5.09
N PHE A 88 -8.63 18.40 4.23
CA PHE A 88 -8.11 18.57 2.88
C PHE A 88 -9.27 18.63 1.91
N ASP A 89 -9.27 19.62 1.02
CA ASP A 89 -10.23 19.76 -0.06
C ASP A 89 -9.48 19.56 -1.38
N GLY A 90 -9.43 18.31 -1.85
CA GLY A 90 -8.67 17.89 -3.02
C GLY A 90 -8.37 16.39 -3.05
N THR A 91 -7.53 15.96 -3.99
CA THR A 91 -7.06 14.56 -4.10
C THR A 91 -5.63 14.42 -3.57
N ILE A 92 -5.43 13.55 -2.57
CA ILE A 92 -4.09 13.11 -2.17
C ILE A 92 -3.79 11.85 -2.98
N ALA A 93 -2.73 11.88 -3.79
CA ALA A 93 -2.25 10.73 -4.53
C ALA A 93 -0.90 10.28 -3.95
N VAL A 94 -0.76 8.98 -3.72
CA VAL A 94 0.49 8.37 -3.23
C VAL A 94 1.13 7.64 -4.41
N GLN A 95 2.35 8.02 -4.80
CA GLN A 95 3.10 7.33 -5.86
C GLN A 95 3.82 6.07 -5.37
N GLY A 96 4.09 6.00 -4.07
CA GLY A 96 4.71 4.86 -3.42
C GLY A 96 4.85 5.10 -1.92
N VAL A 97 4.93 4.02 -1.17
CA VAL A 97 5.23 4.05 0.27
C VAL A 97 6.50 3.25 0.49
N THR A 98 7.46 3.80 1.21
CA THR A 98 8.69 3.11 1.57
C THR A 98 8.95 3.22 3.06
N SER A 99 9.63 2.21 3.61
CA SER A 99 10.24 2.25 4.95
C SER A 99 11.75 2.09 4.74
N GLY A 100 12.48 3.21 4.76
CA GLY A 100 13.84 3.25 4.22
C GLY A 100 13.84 2.92 2.72
N ASP A 101 14.68 1.98 2.30
CA ASP A 101 14.78 1.54 0.91
C ASP A 101 13.77 0.44 0.53
N VAL A 102 12.92 0.01 1.47
CA VAL A 102 11.97 -1.09 1.26
C VAL A 102 10.61 -0.55 0.86
N LYS A 103 10.18 -0.84 -0.37
CA LYS A 103 8.80 -0.58 -0.80
C LYS A 103 7.79 -1.31 0.08
N GLN A 104 6.74 -0.61 0.46
CA GLN A 104 5.64 -1.12 1.27
C GLN A 104 4.41 -1.39 0.40
N TRP A 105 3.54 -2.25 0.93
CA TRP A 105 2.25 -2.51 0.32
C TRP A 105 1.38 -1.25 0.33
N VAL A 106 0.83 -0.91 -0.84
CA VAL A 106 -0.16 0.15 -0.99
C VAL A 106 -1.49 -0.49 -1.33
N LEU A 107 -2.53 -0.20 -0.53
CA LEU A 107 -3.89 -0.62 -0.83
C LEU A 107 -4.34 0.05 -2.14
N TRP A 108 -4.65 -0.76 -3.13
CA TRP A 108 -5.14 -0.29 -4.42
C TRP A 108 -6.67 -0.25 -4.45
N GLU A 109 -7.30 -1.35 -4.05
CA GLU A 109 -8.76 -1.48 -4.08
C GLU A 109 -9.21 -2.43 -2.97
N GLN A 110 -10.40 -2.18 -2.44
CA GLN A 110 -11.04 -3.02 -1.43
C GLN A 110 -12.53 -3.15 -1.73
N ASP A 111 -13.00 -4.39 -1.82
CA ASP A 111 -14.40 -4.74 -1.97
C ASP A 111 -14.96 -5.19 -0.61
N LEU A 112 -15.81 -4.34 -0.02
CA LEU A 112 -16.52 -4.58 1.25
C LEU A 112 -17.96 -5.09 1.04
N PHE A 113 -18.42 -5.19 -0.21
CA PHE A 113 -19.75 -5.70 -0.59
C PHE A 113 -20.99 -5.07 0.09
N GLU A 114 -20.87 -3.87 0.66
CA GLU A 114 -21.94 -3.09 1.30
C GLU A 114 -23.20 -2.84 0.44
N ALA A 115 -23.09 -2.99 -0.89
CA ALA A 115 -24.21 -2.86 -1.81
C ALA A 115 -24.91 -4.20 -2.01
N LYS A 116 -26.24 -4.17 -2.23
CA LYS A 116 -27.07 -5.37 -2.53
C LYS A 116 -26.67 -6.15 -3.78
N LYS A 117 -25.80 -5.57 -4.61
CA LYS A 117 -25.21 -6.20 -5.79
C LYS A 117 -23.88 -5.53 -6.09
N SER A 118 -22.88 -6.33 -6.46
CA SER A 118 -21.63 -5.85 -7.03
C SER A 118 -21.71 -5.88 -8.55
N ASP A 119 -21.38 -4.77 -9.21
CA ASP A 119 -21.30 -4.71 -10.67
C ASP A 119 -19.92 -5.13 -11.20
N VAL A 120 -18.95 -5.28 -10.31
CA VAL A 120 -17.55 -5.54 -10.67
C VAL A 120 -17.15 -7.00 -10.45
N TRP A 121 -17.93 -7.75 -9.68
CA TRP A 121 -17.83 -9.20 -9.51
C TRP A 121 -18.88 -9.94 -10.35
N MET A 122 -18.51 -11.09 -10.91
CA MET A 122 -19.40 -11.88 -11.77
C MET A 122 -19.40 -13.37 -11.41
N PRO A 123 -20.55 -13.94 -10.96
CA PRO A 123 -21.77 -13.24 -10.57
C PRO A 123 -21.56 -12.30 -9.38
N GLY A 124 -22.44 -11.30 -9.27
CA GLY A 124 -22.30 -10.16 -8.35
C GLY A 124 -23.31 -10.11 -7.22
N ASP A 125 -24.06 -11.20 -6.99
CA ASP A 125 -25.12 -11.23 -5.98
C ASP A 125 -24.50 -11.23 -4.57
N THR A 126 -24.92 -10.28 -3.72
CA THR A 126 -24.49 -10.20 -2.32
C THR A 126 -25.62 -10.63 -1.39
N SER A 127 -25.29 -11.01 -0.16
CA SER A 127 -26.25 -11.33 0.88
C SER A 127 -25.70 -11.00 2.27
N THR A 128 -26.51 -11.27 3.30
CA THR A 128 -26.15 -11.08 4.70
C THR A 128 -26.82 -12.16 5.54
N CYS A 129 -26.31 -12.38 6.75
CA CYS A 129 -26.84 -13.35 7.69
C CYS A 129 -27.85 -12.69 8.64
N GLY A 130 -29.08 -13.21 8.65
CA GLY A 130 -30.12 -12.78 9.58
C GLY A 130 -30.38 -11.26 9.54
N ARG A 131 -30.06 -10.57 10.64
CA ARG A 131 -30.21 -9.10 10.79
C ARG A 131 -28.86 -8.37 10.81
N SER A 132 -27.79 -9.01 10.36
CA SER A 132 -26.48 -8.36 10.26
C SER A 132 -26.53 -7.19 9.28
N GLY A 133 -25.77 -6.14 9.58
CA GLY A 133 -25.51 -5.05 8.64
C GLY A 133 -24.36 -5.34 7.69
N ASP A 134 -23.66 -6.44 7.93
CA ASP A 134 -22.47 -6.88 7.19
C ASP A 134 -22.89 -7.67 5.95
N TYR A 135 -22.51 -7.20 4.77
CA TYR A 135 -22.85 -7.83 3.50
C TYR A 135 -21.61 -8.42 2.85
N PHE A 136 -21.78 -9.57 2.20
CA PHE A 136 -20.71 -10.27 1.51
C PHE A 136 -21.21 -10.80 0.16
N LEU A 137 -20.29 -11.07 -0.75
CA LEU A 137 -20.62 -11.68 -2.03
C LEU A 137 -20.98 -13.15 -1.84
N GLY A 138 -22.04 -13.62 -2.50
CA GLY A 138 -22.51 -14.99 -2.38
C GLY A 138 -23.39 -15.20 -1.16
N GLY A 139 -23.19 -16.31 -0.46
CA GLY A 139 -23.96 -16.71 0.73
C GLY A 139 -24.90 -17.89 0.55
N PRO A 140 -25.67 -18.21 1.61
CA PRO A 140 -26.66 -19.28 1.60
C PRO A 140 -27.58 -19.23 0.38
N CYS A 141 -27.77 -20.37 -0.28
CA CYS A 141 -28.59 -20.48 -1.49
C CYS A 141 -28.10 -19.66 -2.71
N LYS A 142 -26.86 -19.15 -2.71
CA LYS A 142 -26.32 -18.35 -3.83
C LYS A 142 -25.21 -19.07 -4.60
N LEU A 143 -24.11 -19.40 -3.94
CA LEU A 143 -22.92 -19.97 -4.57
C LEU A 143 -22.63 -21.35 -4.02
N SER A 144 -22.82 -22.40 -4.83
CA SER A 144 -22.30 -23.75 -4.58
C SER A 144 -21.22 -24.07 -5.61
N LYS A 145 -21.46 -25.02 -6.51
CA LYS A 145 -20.65 -25.28 -7.68
C LYS A 145 -20.59 -24.04 -8.55
N GLY A 146 -19.39 -23.64 -8.94
CA GLY A 146 -19.19 -22.52 -9.84
C GLY A 146 -18.05 -21.63 -9.39
N ARG A 147 -18.09 -20.39 -9.89
CA ARG A 147 -17.02 -19.41 -9.70
C ARG A 147 -17.56 -17.99 -9.68
N VAL A 148 -16.85 -17.11 -8.98
CA VAL A 148 -16.97 -15.66 -9.13
C VAL A 148 -15.65 -15.10 -9.64
N ASN A 149 -15.72 -14.09 -10.50
CA ASN A 149 -14.56 -13.46 -11.11
C ASN A 149 -14.52 -11.96 -10.84
N ARG A 150 -13.33 -11.43 -10.62
CA ARG A 150 -13.01 -10.00 -10.57
C ARG A 150 -11.85 -9.72 -11.53
N PHE A 151 -12.03 -8.74 -12.40
CA PHE A 151 -10.99 -8.29 -13.32
C PHE A 151 -10.52 -6.89 -12.95
N TYR A 152 -9.24 -6.79 -12.58
CA TYR A 152 -8.57 -5.52 -12.38
C TYR A 152 -7.86 -5.14 -13.68
N LEU A 153 -8.08 -3.91 -14.12
CA LEU A 153 -7.54 -3.38 -15.38
C LEU A 153 -6.76 -2.10 -15.08
N LYS A 154 -5.72 -1.83 -15.86
CA LYS A 154 -4.88 -0.63 -15.75
C LYS A 154 -4.24 -0.46 -14.37
N LEU A 155 -3.77 -1.57 -13.79
CA LEU A 155 -2.96 -1.54 -12.57
C LEU A 155 -1.69 -0.71 -12.83
N PRO A 156 -1.28 0.17 -11.89
CA PRO A 156 -0.03 0.91 -12.03
C PRO A 156 1.17 -0.04 -12.01
N PRO A 157 2.35 0.38 -12.49
CA PRO A 157 3.55 -0.46 -12.45
C PRO A 157 3.87 -0.96 -11.04
N HIS A 158 4.02 -2.27 -10.90
CA HIS A 158 4.35 -2.95 -9.65
C HIS A 158 5.21 -4.19 -9.94
N SER A 159 5.73 -4.80 -8.88
CA SER A 159 6.56 -6.00 -8.91
C SER A 159 5.91 -7.20 -8.25
N GLU A 160 5.01 -6.94 -7.29
CA GLU A 160 4.26 -7.95 -6.57
C GLU A 160 2.84 -7.45 -6.28
N ILE A 161 1.93 -8.41 -6.12
CA ILE A 161 0.59 -8.18 -5.59
C ILE A 161 0.43 -8.94 -4.28
N ARG A 162 -0.44 -8.40 -3.43
CA ARG A 162 -0.98 -9.10 -2.26
C ARG A 162 -2.50 -9.01 -2.27
N VAL A 163 -3.16 -10.15 -2.12
CA VAL A 163 -4.61 -10.26 -2.07
C VAL A 163 -5.00 -10.83 -0.71
N THR A 164 -5.81 -10.09 0.03
CA THR A 164 -6.35 -10.53 1.33
C THR A 164 -7.87 -10.54 1.29
N GLY A 165 -8.46 -11.20 2.28
CA GLY A 165 -9.90 -11.18 2.50
C GLY A 165 -10.35 -12.37 3.30
N ARG A 166 -11.64 -12.66 3.23
CA ARG A 166 -12.31 -13.67 4.05
C ARG A 166 -13.22 -14.54 3.20
N VAL A 167 -13.29 -15.81 3.60
CA VAL A 167 -14.20 -16.80 3.04
C VAL A 167 -15.15 -17.27 4.13
N HIS A 168 -16.40 -17.47 3.76
CA HIS A 168 -17.43 -18.08 4.58
C HIS A 168 -17.87 -19.39 3.95
N PHE A 169 -17.86 -20.46 4.73
CA PHE A 169 -18.40 -21.75 4.34
C PHE A 169 -19.72 -21.96 5.07
N PHE A 170 -20.78 -22.23 4.32
CA PHE A 170 -22.13 -22.41 4.85
C PHE A 170 -22.60 -23.83 4.68
N ASP A 171 -23.26 -24.35 5.71
CA ASP A 171 -23.97 -25.60 5.72
C ASP A 171 -23.13 -26.85 5.39
N GLN A 172 -23.60 -27.74 4.51
CA GLN A 172 -23.17 -29.15 4.43
C GLN A 172 -21.97 -29.39 3.52
N TRP A 173 -20.79 -28.85 3.86
CA TRP A 173 -19.54 -29.23 3.20
C TRP A 173 -19.00 -30.58 3.68
N GLU A 174 -18.78 -31.56 2.81
CA GLU A 174 -18.36 -32.93 3.15
C GLU A 174 -16.88 -33.21 2.85
N GLY A 175 -16.06 -32.16 2.68
CA GLY A 175 -14.64 -32.25 2.38
C GLY A 175 -14.23 -31.55 1.08
N GLU A 176 -15.18 -30.90 0.39
CA GLU A 176 -14.92 -30.07 -0.77
C GLU A 176 -14.08 -28.84 -0.42
N SER A 177 -13.49 -28.24 -1.46
CA SER A 177 -12.58 -27.10 -1.33
C SER A 177 -13.09 -25.86 -2.03
N LEU A 178 -12.83 -24.71 -1.41
CA LEU A 178 -12.81 -23.43 -2.11
C LEU A 178 -11.38 -23.11 -2.56
N ASN A 179 -11.22 -22.64 -3.79
CA ASN A 179 -9.94 -22.28 -4.39
C ASN A 179 -9.95 -20.82 -4.84
N ILE A 180 -8.81 -20.17 -4.72
CA ILE A 180 -8.53 -18.84 -5.27
C ILE A 180 -7.49 -18.99 -6.36
N LYS A 181 -7.77 -18.41 -7.54
CA LYS A 181 -6.83 -18.34 -8.66
C LYS A 181 -6.49 -16.90 -8.99
N ALA A 182 -5.22 -16.65 -9.24
CA ALA A 182 -4.72 -15.42 -9.86
C ALA A 182 -4.19 -15.79 -11.25
N ASP A 183 -4.70 -15.11 -12.29
CA ASP A 183 -4.34 -15.32 -13.69
C ASP A 183 -4.43 -16.79 -14.13
N GLY A 184 -5.44 -17.49 -13.62
CA GLY A 184 -5.73 -18.89 -13.93
C GLY A 184 -4.92 -19.91 -13.12
N ALA A 185 -3.92 -19.49 -12.34
CA ALA A 185 -3.16 -20.37 -11.44
C ALA A 185 -3.76 -20.39 -10.04
N THR A 186 -3.99 -21.57 -9.47
CA THR A 186 -4.45 -21.70 -8.07
C THR A 186 -3.35 -21.24 -7.11
N VAL A 187 -3.66 -20.22 -6.33
CA VAL A 187 -2.74 -19.58 -5.37
C VAL A 187 -3.13 -19.84 -3.92
N TRP A 188 -4.37 -20.29 -3.68
CA TRP A 188 -4.85 -20.72 -2.37
C TRP A 188 -5.97 -21.75 -2.53
N SER A 189 -6.06 -22.67 -1.57
CA SER A 189 -7.12 -23.68 -1.51
C SER A 189 -7.38 -24.06 -0.05
N GLN A 190 -8.64 -24.22 0.32
CA GLN A 190 -9.06 -24.63 1.64
C GLN A 190 -10.22 -25.61 1.51
N SER A 191 -10.01 -26.82 2.04
CA SER A 191 -11.09 -27.78 2.23
C SER A 191 -11.88 -27.47 3.51
N HIS A 192 -13.16 -27.81 3.50
CA HIS A 192 -14.02 -27.74 4.66
C HIS A 192 -14.86 -29.01 4.79
N ASN A 193 -14.95 -29.52 6.02
CA ASN A 193 -15.92 -30.52 6.41
C ASN A 193 -16.72 -29.94 7.58
N TRP A 194 -18.04 -29.81 7.41
CA TRP A 194 -18.97 -29.22 8.37
C TRP A 194 -19.06 -30.04 9.66
N CYS A 195 -18.88 -31.37 9.56
CA CYS A 195 -18.83 -32.27 10.69
C CYS A 195 -17.74 -33.33 10.53
N PRO A 196 -16.53 -33.07 11.05
CA PRO A 196 -15.46 -34.06 11.06
C PRO A 196 -15.67 -35.17 12.12
N SER A 197 -16.70 -35.06 12.97
CA SER A 197 -17.04 -36.06 13.99
C SER A 197 -17.77 -37.26 13.39
N VAL A 198 -17.74 -38.40 14.08
CA VAL A 198 -18.50 -39.60 13.70
C VAL A 198 -20.02 -39.46 13.91
N SER A 199 -20.47 -38.42 14.63
CA SER A 199 -21.89 -38.18 14.92
C SER A 199 -22.32 -36.79 14.44
N ASN A 200 -23.09 -36.76 13.35
CA ASN A 200 -23.71 -35.54 12.84
C ASN A 200 -24.57 -34.81 13.89
N THR A 201 -25.20 -35.56 14.80
CA THR A 201 -26.05 -35.01 15.86
C THR A 201 -25.28 -34.07 16.80
N GLU A 202 -24.02 -34.37 17.09
CA GLU A 202 -23.20 -33.51 17.97
C GLU A 202 -22.82 -32.21 17.26
N CYS A 203 -22.48 -32.30 15.97
CA CYS A 203 -22.14 -31.15 15.15
C CYS A 203 -23.33 -30.20 15.02
N ILE A 204 -24.53 -30.70 14.71
CA ILE A 204 -25.74 -29.86 14.62
C ILE A 204 -26.06 -29.24 15.98
N LYS A 205 -25.94 -30.01 17.08
CA LYS A 205 -26.30 -29.53 18.42
C LYS A 205 -25.37 -28.45 18.97
N TYR A 206 -24.07 -28.54 18.70
CA TYR A 206 -23.06 -27.67 19.33
C TYR A 206 -22.33 -26.76 18.34
N GLY A 207 -22.48 -26.98 17.03
CA GLY A 207 -21.90 -26.15 16.01
C GLY A 207 -22.63 -24.81 15.89
N ILE A 208 -21.95 -23.86 15.27
CA ILE A 208 -22.45 -22.50 15.10
C ILE A 208 -23.14 -22.43 13.74
N ASP A 209 -24.47 -22.40 13.73
CA ASP A 209 -25.26 -22.04 12.56
C ASP A 209 -25.58 -20.53 12.66
N SER A 210 -25.04 -19.77 11.71
CA SER A 210 -25.27 -18.32 11.61
C SER A 210 -26.17 -17.97 10.44
N CYS A 211 -26.15 -18.76 9.36
CA CYS A 211 -26.77 -18.44 8.10
C CYS A 211 -27.10 -19.71 7.30
N GLY A 212 -28.30 -19.78 6.73
CA GLY A 212 -28.66 -20.87 5.82
C GLY A 212 -29.59 -21.88 6.47
N GLN A 213 -29.21 -23.15 6.42
CA GLN A 213 -29.94 -24.29 6.98
C GLN A 213 -29.40 -24.64 8.38
N GLU A 214 -29.98 -25.66 9.02
CA GLU A 214 -29.60 -26.10 10.38
C GLU A 214 -28.29 -26.92 10.38
N TYR A 215 -27.21 -26.35 9.85
CA TYR A 215 -25.89 -26.96 9.79
C TYR A 215 -24.80 -25.95 10.21
N PRO A 216 -23.75 -26.38 10.91
CA PRO A 216 -22.68 -25.50 11.35
C PRO A 216 -21.95 -24.81 10.20
N ASP A 217 -21.82 -23.49 10.32
CA ASP A 217 -21.05 -22.64 9.43
C ASP A 217 -19.61 -22.47 9.90
N ARG A 218 -18.72 -22.16 8.96
CA ARG A 218 -17.38 -21.65 9.24
C ARG A 218 -17.20 -20.29 8.58
N LEU A 219 -17.43 -19.24 9.36
CA LEU A 219 -17.34 -17.86 8.92
C LEU A 219 -15.92 -17.29 9.03
N SER A 220 -15.63 -16.29 8.20
CA SER A 220 -14.49 -15.38 8.36
C SER A 220 -13.12 -16.06 8.29
N VAL A 221 -12.98 -17.09 7.44
CA VAL A 221 -11.70 -17.74 7.18
C VAL A 221 -10.81 -16.80 6.38
N HIS A 222 -9.83 -16.22 7.05
CA HIS A 222 -8.90 -15.27 6.44
C HIS A 222 -7.94 -15.95 5.47
N TYR A 223 -7.71 -15.32 4.31
CA TYR A 223 -6.62 -15.65 3.40
C TYR A 223 -5.74 -14.43 3.15
N ASP A 224 -4.47 -14.69 2.90
CA ASP A 224 -3.45 -13.67 2.64
C ASP A 224 -2.42 -14.26 1.68
N ILE A 225 -2.46 -13.78 0.44
CA ILE A 225 -1.72 -14.34 -0.68
C ILE A 225 -0.82 -13.24 -1.21
N SER A 226 0.48 -13.49 -1.32
CA SER A 226 1.43 -12.59 -1.98
C SER A 226 2.16 -13.33 -3.09
N LEU A 227 2.23 -12.75 -4.28
CA LEU A 227 2.94 -13.36 -5.42
C LEU A 227 3.63 -12.31 -6.31
N PRO A 228 4.72 -12.70 -7.00
CA PRO A 228 5.32 -11.86 -8.05
C PRO A 228 4.32 -11.64 -9.19
N HIS A 229 4.12 -10.39 -9.57
CA HIS A 229 3.20 -10.01 -10.63
C HIS A 229 3.59 -8.63 -11.19
N LYS A 230 3.54 -8.48 -12.51
CA LYS A 230 3.99 -7.26 -13.22
C LYS A 230 3.01 -6.78 -14.29
N SER A 231 1.98 -7.58 -14.60
CA SER A 231 1.01 -7.22 -15.62
C SER A 231 0.18 -6.03 -15.16
N ASP A 232 -0.31 -5.21 -16.08
CA ASP A 232 -1.25 -4.13 -15.79
C ASP A 232 -2.70 -4.64 -15.62
N THR A 233 -2.91 -5.95 -15.71
CA THR A 233 -4.19 -6.63 -15.48
C THR A 233 -4.04 -7.77 -14.49
N LEU A 234 -5.08 -8.04 -13.70
CA LEU A 234 -5.17 -9.22 -12.84
C LEU A 234 -6.55 -9.85 -12.98
N ALA A 235 -6.60 -11.15 -13.26
CA ALA A 235 -7.83 -11.95 -13.20
C ALA A 235 -7.87 -12.76 -11.90
N LEU A 236 -8.78 -12.40 -10.99
CA LEU A 236 -8.99 -13.09 -9.73
C LEU A 236 -10.27 -13.95 -9.82
N GLU A 237 -10.15 -15.25 -9.60
CA GLU A 237 -11.26 -16.20 -9.61
C GLU A 237 -11.35 -16.92 -8.26
N PHE A 238 -12.55 -16.97 -7.67
CA PHE A 238 -12.86 -17.89 -6.58
C PHE A 238 -13.76 -18.97 -7.14
N ASN A 239 -13.47 -20.23 -6.85
CA ASN A 239 -14.30 -21.36 -7.27
C ASN A 239 -14.38 -22.43 -6.20
N SER A 240 -15.43 -23.24 -6.24
CA SER A 240 -15.64 -24.36 -5.32
C SER A 240 -15.67 -25.69 -6.06
N THR A 241 -15.24 -26.76 -5.39
CA THR A 241 -15.43 -28.15 -5.83
C THR A 241 -16.74 -28.77 -5.33
N LEU A 242 -17.63 -27.99 -4.70
CA LEU A 242 -18.97 -28.43 -4.32
C LEU A 242 -19.73 -28.99 -5.52
N GLU A 243 -20.51 -30.04 -5.27
CA GLU A 243 -21.48 -30.60 -6.22
C GLU A 243 -22.93 -30.52 -5.68
N ALA A 244 -23.11 -30.16 -4.40
CA ALA A 244 -24.41 -29.99 -3.77
C ALA A 244 -25.18 -28.78 -4.33
N GLU A 245 -26.50 -28.72 -4.09
CA GLU A 245 -27.29 -27.54 -4.46
C GLU A 245 -26.95 -26.34 -3.57
N PRO A 246 -27.08 -25.08 -4.05
CA PRO A 246 -26.74 -23.87 -3.29
C PRO A 246 -27.38 -23.74 -1.91
N CYS A 247 -28.57 -24.30 -1.70
CA CYS A 247 -29.23 -24.27 -0.40
C CYS A 247 -28.79 -25.39 0.55
N GLN A 248 -28.02 -26.37 0.08
CA GLN A 248 -27.51 -27.47 0.89
C GLN A 248 -26.10 -27.17 1.40
N ALA A 249 -25.26 -26.61 0.53
CA ALA A 249 -23.91 -26.15 0.86
C ALA A 249 -23.57 -24.96 -0.01
N SER A 250 -22.99 -23.93 0.58
CA SER A 250 -22.62 -22.74 -0.17
C SER A 250 -21.44 -22.00 0.44
N TRP A 251 -21.01 -20.93 -0.22
CA TRP A 251 -19.94 -20.06 0.26
C TRP A 251 -20.20 -18.60 -0.05
N GLY A 252 -19.45 -17.75 0.65
CA GLY A 252 -19.37 -16.32 0.39
C GLY A 252 -17.95 -15.81 0.57
N ILE A 253 -17.68 -14.63 0.01
CA ILE A 253 -16.40 -13.94 0.16
C ILE A 253 -16.62 -12.51 0.60
N ASP A 254 -15.69 -12.01 1.39
CA ASP A 254 -15.80 -10.71 2.01
C ASP A 254 -14.43 -10.03 2.18
N ASP A 255 -14.42 -8.72 2.39
CA ASP A 255 -13.23 -7.90 2.65
C ASP A 255 -12.09 -8.10 1.62
N VAL A 256 -12.40 -8.27 0.33
CA VAL A 256 -11.36 -8.57 -0.67
C VAL A 256 -10.53 -7.31 -0.92
N ALA A 257 -9.25 -7.34 -0.54
CA ALA A 257 -8.35 -6.21 -0.71
C ALA A 257 -7.14 -6.58 -1.59
N LEU A 258 -6.86 -5.72 -2.58
CA LEU A 258 -5.70 -5.81 -3.46
C LEU A 258 -4.67 -4.75 -3.06
N PHE A 259 -3.44 -5.19 -2.82
CA PHE A 259 -2.29 -4.34 -2.56
C PHE A 259 -1.22 -4.51 -3.63
N LEU A 260 -0.52 -3.43 -3.94
CA LEU A 260 0.56 -3.38 -4.93
C LEU A 260 1.88 -2.93 -4.27
N ARG A 261 3.01 -3.42 -4.80
CA ARG A 261 4.37 -3.05 -4.38
C ARG A 261 5.37 -3.04 -5.55
#